data_AF-A0A9P8Y7G0-F1
#
_entry.id   AF-A0A9P8Y7G0-F1
#
_cell.length_a   1.000
_cell.length_b   1.000
_cell.length_c   1.000
_cell.angle_alpha   90.00
_cell.angle_beta   90.00
_cell.angle_gamma   90.00
#
_symmetry.space_group_name_H-M   'P 1'
#
loop_
_entity.id
_entity.type
_entity.pdbx_description
1 polymer ?
#
loop_
_entity_poly.entity_id
_entity_poly.type
_entity_poly.pdbx_seq_one_letter_code
_entity_poly.pdbx_strand_id
1 'polypeptide(L)'
;MQLSLVSILAAASAVSASTIPEHARRATAISVTPHDRYSSSVGVLGCKINTNRVAYWPSSVSCDKLCVRVTANGRSVTLLKVDQSGGAYDISYDAWNYLVTGRGAKENPVYGGGISATYEDVPMSECSSLLSGAGGKLPLTAANSMNYVSSCGSNTWAGKNYALFNILDPVCKWGYDEQCTLPPPSVSNQPSCPHQLGVPVAFTGKGVYNIDYGTGKESLA
;
A
#
# COMPACT_ATOMS: atom_id res chain seq x y z
N MET A 1 -13.90 81.98 -19.09
CA MET A 1 -14.61 81.33 -17.98
C MET A 1 -14.73 79.85 -18.33
N GLN A 2 -13.76 79.03 -17.92
CA GLN A 2 -13.67 77.60 -18.26
C GLN A 2 -14.45 76.79 -17.21
N LEU A 3 -15.43 75.99 -17.65
CA LEU A 3 -16.08 74.99 -16.80
C LEU A 3 -15.21 73.73 -16.73
N SER A 4 -14.84 73.33 -15.52
CA SER A 4 -14.13 72.09 -15.22
C SER A 4 -15.10 70.91 -15.15
N LEU A 5 -14.81 69.84 -15.90
CA LEU A 5 -15.45 68.53 -15.77
C LEU A 5 -14.64 67.69 -14.78
N VAL A 6 -15.27 67.27 -13.68
CA VAL A 6 -14.70 66.31 -12.71
C VAL A 6 -15.23 64.93 -13.06
N SER A 7 -14.35 64.02 -13.49
CA SER A 7 -14.66 62.61 -13.73
C SER A 7 -14.51 61.81 -12.43
N ILE A 8 -15.57 61.12 -12.02
CA ILE A 8 -15.57 60.19 -10.88
C ILE A 8 -15.18 58.80 -11.40
N LEU A 9 -14.05 58.25 -10.95
CA LEU A 9 -13.70 56.84 -11.18
C LEU A 9 -14.32 55.97 -10.07
N ALA A 10 -15.23 55.06 -10.47
CA ALA A 10 -15.69 53.98 -9.61
C ALA A 10 -14.72 52.79 -9.71
N ALA A 11 -14.10 52.41 -8.60
CA ALA A 11 -13.28 51.21 -8.51
C ALA A 11 -14.16 49.99 -8.21
N ALA A 12 -14.26 49.06 -9.16
CA ALA A 12 -14.92 47.76 -8.95
C ALA A 12 -13.92 46.77 -8.33
N SER A 13 -14.09 46.46 -7.05
CA SER A 13 -13.36 45.38 -6.37
C SER A 13 -13.92 44.02 -6.79
N ALA A 14 -13.18 43.30 -7.63
CA ALA A 14 -13.48 41.92 -7.99
C ALA A 14 -13.20 41.00 -6.79
N VAL A 15 -14.25 40.41 -6.23
CA VAL A 15 -14.15 39.36 -5.20
C VAL A 15 -13.80 38.06 -5.93
N SER A 16 -12.55 37.60 -5.81
CA SER A 16 -12.16 36.28 -6.30
C SER A 16 -12.85 35.21 -5.44
N ALA A 17 -13.93 34.63 -5.96
CA ALA A 17 -14.50 33.41 -5.40
C ALA A 17 -13.48 32.27 -5.59
N SER A 18 -12.75 31.94 -4.54
CA SER A 18 -11.90 30.74 -4.52
C SER A 18 -12.82 29.53 -4.64
N THR A 19 -12.80 28.87 -5.80
CA THR A 19 -13.42 27.56 -5.96
C THR A 19 -12.69 26.58 -5.04
N ILE A 20 -13.38 26.10 -4.01
CA ILE A 20 -12.86 25.00 -3.19
C ILE A 20 -12.73 23.80 -4.14
N PRO A 21 -11.54 23.22 -4.33
CA PRO A 21 -11.37 22.09 -5.22
C PRO A 21 -12.27 20.94 -4.75
N GLU A 22 -13.06 20.42 -5.68
CA GLU A 22 -14.05 19.35 -5.55
C GLU A 22 -13.45 17.98 -5.16
N HIS A 23 -12.16 17.94 -4.80
CA HIS A 23 -11.40 16.76 -4.44
C HIS A 23 -11.08 16.64 -2.94
N ALA A 24 -11.78 17.38 -2.07
CA ALA A 24 -11.82 17.03 -0.66
C ALA A 24 -12.65 15.74 -0.46
N ARG A 25 -12.17 14.60 -0.98
CA ARG A 25 -12.54 13.30 -0.43
C ARG A 25 -12.30 13.43 1.07
N ARG A 26 -13.34 13.23 1.86
CA ARG A 26 -13.33 13.45 3.31
C ARG A 26 -12.29 12.49 3.91
N ALA A 27 -11.06 12.98 4.09
CA ALA A 27 -9.97 12.18 4.62
C ALA A 27 -10.36 11.71 6.03
N THR A 28 -10.16 10.42 6.30
CA THR A 28 -10.60 9.82 7.56
C THR A 28 -9.49 9.96 8.59
N ALA A 29 -9.80 10.56 9.74
CA ALA A 29 -8.86 10.72 10.83
C ALA A 29 -8.57 9.36 11.51
N ILE A 30 -7.29 9.09 11.77
CA ILE A 30 -6.80 7.86 12.40
C ILE A 30 -5.62 8.17 13.34
N SER A 31 -5.34 7.23 14.24
CA SER A 31 -4.04 7.15 14.91
C SER A 31 -3.24 6.04 14.23
N VAL A 32 -2.11 6.38 13.60
CA VAL A 32 -1.29 5.41 12.86
C VAL A 32 -0.01 5.06 13.61
N THR A 33 0.29 3.77 13.75
CA THR A 33 1.47 3.28 14.47
C THR A 33 2.52 2.63 13.53
N PRO A 34 3.80 2.53 13.95
CA PRO A 34 4.81 1.86 13.16
C PRO A 34 4.71 0.33 13.30
N HIS A 35 4.76 -0.38 12.17
CA HIS A 35 4.82 -1.84 12.10
C HIS A 35 6.17 -2.26 11.50
N ASP A 36 7.01 -2.95 12.27
CA ASP A 36 8.39 -3.25 11.91
C ASP A 36 8.59 -4.67 11.35
N ARG A 37 7.53 -5.48 11.27
CA ARG A 37 7.55 -6.82 10.66
C ARG A 37 6.64 -6.89 9.44
N TYR A 38 7.13 -7.38 8.32
CA TYR A 38 6.27 -7.60 7.16
C TYR A 38 5.36 -8.80 7.36
N SER A 39 4.09 -8.64 7.01
CA SER A 39 3.11 -9.71 6.92
C SER A 39 2.02 -9.37 5.90
N SER A 40 1.24 -10.38 5.51
CA SER A 40 0.07 -10.20 4.65
C SER A 40 -0.96 -11.29 4.91
N SER A 41 -2.15 -10.91 5.36
CA SER A 41 -3.29 -11.79 5.60
C SER A 41 -3.90 -12.39 4.34
N VAL A 42 -3.61 -11.83 3.17
CA VAL A 42 -4.07 -12.37 1.86
C VAL A 42 -2.95 -13.00 1.06
N GLY A 43 -1.74 -13.09 1.63
CA GLY A 43 -0.61 -13.75 0.98
C GLY A 43 0.08 -12.92 -0.11
N VAL A 44 0.11 -11.59 0.02
CA VAL A 44 0.99 -10.79 -0.84
C VAL A 44 2.45 -11.11 -0.54
N LEU A 45 3.26 -11.27 -1.58
CA LEU A 45 4.67 -11.68 -1.45
C LEU A 45 5.57 -10.46 -1.26
N GLY A 46 6.18 -10.34 -0.08
CA GLY A 46 7.04 -9.22 0.29
C GLY A 46 8.26 -9.09 -0.62
N CYS A 47 8.83 -10.21 -1.08
CA CYS A 47 9.99 -10.21 -1.98
C CYS A 47 9.70 -9.63 -3.37
N LYS A 48 8.42 -9.40 -3.70
CA LYS A 48 7.96 -8.89 -5.00
C LYS A 48 7.38 -7.47 -4.90
N ILE A 49 7.34 -6.87 -3.70
CA ILE A 49 6.82 -5.51 -3.48
C ILE A 49 7.80 -4.65 -2.67
N ASN A 50 7.48 -3.38 -2.52
CA ASN A 50 8.18 -2.51 -1.57
C ASN A 50 7.58 -2.66 -0.16
N THR A 51 8.19 -3.48 0.70
CA THR A 51 7.73 -3.72 2.09
C THR A 51 7.87 -2.51 3.01
N ASN A 52 8.62 -1.48 2.61
CA ASN A 52 8.71 -0.21 3.32
C ASN A 52 7.52 0.74 3.03
N ARG A 53 6.56 0.31 2.21
CA ARG A 53 5.35 1.07 1.86
C ARG A 53 4.09 0.20 1.98
N VAL A 54 3.92 -0.41 3.13
CA VAL A 54 2.82 -1.34 3.43
C VAL A 54 1.93 -0.80 4.54
N ALA A 55 0.65 -1.15 4.46
CA ALA A 55 -0.41 -0.76 5.36
C ALA A 55 -1.12 -2.01 5.93
N TYR A 56 -1.32 -2.01 7.26
CA TYR A 56 -1.97 -3.06 8.07
C TYR A 56 -3.23 -2.45 8.69
N TRP A 57 -4.40 -2.79 8.15
CA TRP A 57 -5.66 -2.07 8.46
C TRP A 57 -6.53 -2.85 9.45
N PRO A 58 -7.44 -2.20 10.20
CA PRO A 58 -8.38 -2.92 11.06
C PRO A 58 -9.33 -3.83 10.26
N SER A 59 -9.66 -3.41 9.04
CA SER A 59 -10.55 -4.09 8.11
C SER A 59 -9.82 -5.17 7.31
N SER A 60 -10.57 -6.17 6.85
CA SER A 60 -10.12 -7.12 5.83
C SER A 60 -9.61 -6.41 4.57
N VAL A 61 -8.64 -7.02 3.91
CA VAL A 61 -8.07 -6.52 2.65
C VAL A 61 -9.16 -6.48 1.56
N SER A 62 -9.26 -5.34 0.87
CA SER A 62 -10.28 -5.09 -0.15
C SER A 62 -9.81 -5.52 -1.53
N CYS A 63 -10.73 -5.99 -2.38
CA CYS A 63 -10.44 -6.29 -3.79
C CYS A 63 -10.22 -5.03 -4.66
N ASP A 64 -10.63 -3.84 -4.21
CA ASP A 64 -10.55 -2.60 -5.00
C ASP A 64 -9.79 -1.46 -4.30
N LYS A 65 -9.80 -1.45 -2.96
CA LYS A 65 -9.23 -0.36 -2.15
C LYS A 65 -7.91 -0.78 -1.53
N LEU A 66 -6.96 -1.15 -2.39
CA LEU A 66 -5.63 -1.65 -2.02
C LEU A 66 -4.58 -0.54 -1.88
N CYS A 67 -4.76 0.62 -2.53
CA CYS A 67 -3.85 1.76 -2.40
C CYS A 67 -4.45 2.81 -1.47
N VAL A 68 -3.66 3.26 -0.50
CA VAL A 68 -4.06 4.30 0.45
C VAL A 68 -3.00 5.37 0.52
N ARG A 69 -3.43 6.62 0.59
CA ARG A 69 -2.55 7.74 0.94
C ARG A 69 -2.77 8.09 2.40
N VAL A 70 -1.70 8.07 3.19
CA VAL A 70 -1.69 8.49 4.59
C VAL A 70 -0.95 9.81 4.71
N THR A 71 -1.52 10.77 5.42
CA THR A 71 -0.97 12.11 5.60
C THR A 71 -0.84 12.45 7.09
N ALA A 72 0.34 12.89 7.51
CA ALA A 72 0.60 13.38 8.85
C ALA A 72 1.76 14.39 8.82
N ASN A 73 1.77 15.35 9.74
CA ASN A 73 2.84 16.36 9.88
C ASN A 73 3.22 17.07 8.55
N GLY A 74 2.22 17.34 7.70
CA GLY A 74 2.43 17.99 6.39
C GLY A 74 3.07 17.11 5.31
N ARG A 75 3.20 15.80 5.55
CA ARG A 75 3.79 14.82 4.62
C ARG A 75 2.78 13.74 4.28
N SER A 76 2.92 13.15 3.10
CA SER A 76 2.09 12.03 2.65
C SER A 76 2.93 10.89 2.10
N VAL A 77 2.42 9.67 2.25
CA VAL A 77 2.95 8.44 1.64
C VAL A 77 1.81 7.62 1.06
N THR A 78 2.05 6.97 -0.08
CA THR A 78 1.15 5.96 -0.64
C THR A 78 1.61 4.58 -0.20
N LEU A 79 0.66 3.74 0.19
CA LEU A 79 0.91 2.45 0.83
C LEU A 79 -0.03 1.39 0.26
N LEU A 80 0.47 0.16 0.21
CA LEU A 80 -0.32 -1.00 -0.20
C LEU A 80 -0.95 -1.66 1.03
N LYS A 81 -2.28 -1.68 1.09
CA LYS A 81 -3.09 -2.34 2.12
C LYS A 81 -3.18 -3.83 1.83
N VAL A 82 -2.32 -4.62 2.44
CA VAL A 82 -2.23 -6.08 2.18
C VAL A 82 -2.37 -6.94 3.43
N ASP A 83 -2.59 -6.30 4.57
CA ASP A 83 -2.71 -7.02 5.83
C ASP A 83 -3.76 -6.42 6.75
N GLN A 84 -4.18 -7.23 7.72
CA GLN A 84 -5.11 -6.87 8.76
C GLN A 84 -4.40 -6.84 10.12
N SER A 85 -4.53 -5.73 10.84
CA SER A 85 -3.83 -5.46 12.12
C SER A 85 -4.58 -5.94 13.38
N GLY A 86 -5.73 -6.58 13.23
CA GLY A 86 -6.58 -6.95 14.38
C GLY A 86 -7.24 -5.78 15.11
N GLY A 87 -7.24 -4.57 14.54
CA GLY A 87 -7.99 -3.42 15.07
C GLY A 87 -7.28 -2.07 14.99
N ALA A 88 -5.97 -2.05 14.76
CA ALA A 88 -5.15 -0.84 14.70
C ALA A 88 -4.97 -0.31 13.26
N TYR A 89 -4.52 0.93 13.11
CA TYR A 89 -4.02 1.39 11.82
C TYR A 89 -2.50 1.39 11.92
N ASP A 90 -1.85 0.47 11.22
CA ASP A 90 -0.40 0.41 11.23
C ASP A 90 0.14 0.52 9.82
N ILE A 91 1.35 1.07 9.72
CA ILE A 91 2.06 1.18 8.46
C ILE A 91 3.51 0.77 8.68
N SER A 92 4.17 0.30 7.63
CA SER A 92 5.57 -0.09 7.69
C SER A 92 6.42 0.96 8.39
N TYR A 93 7.32 0.53 9.29
CA TYR A 93 8.09 1.43 10.15
C TYR A 93 8.79 2.54 9.36
N ASP A 94 9.34 2.23 8.18
CA ASP A 94 9.94 3.24 7.30
C ASP A 94 8.97 4.36 6.87
N ALA A 95 7.74 4.00 6.53
CA ALA A 95 6.71 4.96 6.11
C ALA A 95 6.26 5.83 7.30
N TRP A 96 6.05 5.21 8.46
CA TRP A 96 5.75 5.94 9.69
C TRP A 96 6.88 6.90 10.06
N ASN A 97 8.13 6.45 10.02
CA ASN A 97 9.30 7.25 10.35
C ASN A 97 9.45 8.46 9.40
N TYR A 98 9.14 8.27 8.12
CA TYR A 98 9.12 9.37 7.15
C TYR A 98 8.04 10.40 7.47
N LEU A 99 6.83 9.98 7.86
CA LEU A 99 5.78 10.92 8.27
C LEU A 99 6.17 11.74 9.51
N VAL A 100 6.90 11.13 10.45
CA VAL A 100 7.37 11.81 11.68
C VAL A 100 8.54 12.73 11.38
N THR A 101 9.59 12.23 10.74
CA THR A 101 10.90 12.89 10.67
C THR A 101 11.21 13.52 9.32
N GLY A 102 10.51 13.12 8.26
CA GLY A 102 10.86 13.41 6.87
C GLY A 102 11.94 12.50 6.28
N ARG A 103 12.43 11.50 7.02
CA ARG A 103 13.44 10.52 6.57
C ARG A 103 12.99 9.09 6.81
N GLY A 104 13.47 8.15 5.99
CA GLY A 104 13.20 6.73 6.19
C GLY A 104 13.82 6.19 7.48
N ALA A 105 13.30 5.07 7.98
CA ALA A 105 13.76 4.46 9.22
C ALA A 105 15.19 3.90 9.12
N LYS A 106 15.65 3.52 7.92
CA LYS A 106 17.06 3.13 7.71
C LYS A 106 18.03 4.31 7.84
N GLU A 107 17.55 5.52 7.58
CA GLU A 107 18.38 6.72 7.53
C GLU A 107 18.41 7.45 8.89
N ASN A 108 17.25 7.61 9.53
CA ASN A 108 17.12 8.31 10.80
C ASN A 108 16.03 7.65 11.66
N PRO A 109 16.30 6.46 12.23
CA PRO A 109 15.32 5.72 13.01
C PRO A 109 14.96 6.47 14.30
N VAL A 110 13.67 6.61 14.58
CA VAL A 110 13.17 7.12 15.86
C VAL A 110 12.21 6.15 16.53
N TYR A 111 12.15 6.20 17.85
CA TYR A 111 11.11 5.54 18.66
C TYR A 111 9.86 6.43 18.75
N GLY A 112 8.71 5.83 19.05
CA GLY A 112 7.42 6.50 19.18
C GLY A 112 6.24 5.52 19.14
N GLY A 113 5.08 6.00 18.71
CA GLY A 113 3.86 5.21 18.65
C GLY A 113 2.82 5.84 17.75
N GLY A 114 1.54 5.76 18.14
CA GLY A 114 0.45 6.36 17.39
C GLY A 114 0.64 7.86 17.14
N ILE A 115 0.55 8.27 15.87
CA ILE A 115 0.49 9.69 15.47
C ILE A 115 -0.86 10.02 14.86
N SER A 116 -1.34 11.24 15.07
CA SER A 116 -2.55 11.73 14.40
C SER A 116 -2.28 11.86 12.89
N ALA A 117 -3.11 11.18 12.11
CA ALA A 117 -3.00 11.16 10.66
C ALA A 117 -4.39 11.18 10.02
N THR A 118 -4.43 11.43 8.72
CA THR A 118 -5.60 11.17 7.89
C THR A 118 -5.25 10.17 6.80
N TYR A 119 -6.25 9.42 6.34
CA TYR A 119 -6.09 8.56 5.18
C TYR A 119 -7.23 8.71 4.17
N GLU A 120 -6.93 8.35 2.93
CA GLU A 120 -7.90 8.22 1.85
C GLU A 120 -7.53 7.03 0.96
N ASP A 121 -8.53 6.24 0.57
CA ASP A 121 -8.35 5.23 -0.48
C ASP A 121 -8.17 5.96 -1.81
N VAL A 122 -7.07 5.66 -2.51
CA VAL A 122 -6.68 6.31 -3.77
C VAL A 122 -6.59 5.28 -4.91
N PRO A 123 -6.60 5.71 -6.19
CA PRO A 123 -6.44 4.78 -7.31
C PRO A 123 -5.14 3.98 -7.25
N MET A 124 -5.19 2.73 -7.71
CA MET A 124 -4.02 1.84 -7.72
C MET A 124 -2.82 2.37 -8.54
N SER A 125 -3.05 3.30 -9.47
CA SER A 125 -1.97 3.98 -10.20
C SER A 125 -1.00 4.71 -9.28
N GLU A 126 -1.46 5.23 -8.13
CA GLU A 126 -0.62 5.89 -7.12
C GLU A 126 0.30 4.92 -6.36
N CYS A 127 -0.01 3.62 -6.39
CA CYS A 127 0.81 2.55 -5.80
C CYS A 127 1.52 1.68 -6.84
N SER A 128 1.47 2.03 -8.12
CA SER A 128 2.01 1.21 -9.21
C SER A 128 3.50 0.87 -9.05
N SER A 129 4.30 1.82 -8.57
CA SER A 129 5.73 1.62 -8.30
C SER A 129 6.00 0.60 -7.19
N LEU A 130 5.04 0.38 -6.29
CA LEU A 130 5.15 -0.58 -5.18
C LEU A 130 5.02 -2.04 -5.64
N LEU A 131 4.55 -2.28 -6.86
CA LEU A 131 4.28 -3.61 -7.46
C LEU A 131 5.26 -3.98 -8.59
N SER A 132 6.39 -3.28 -8.69
CA SER A 132 7.36 -3.44 -9.78
C SER A 132 7.96 -4.86 -9.87
N GLY A 133 8.12 -5.56 -8.75
CA GLY A 133 8.66 -6.93 -8.72
C GLY A 133 7.74 -7.99 -9.34
N ALA A 134 6.50 -7.64 -9.66
CA ALA A 134 5.50 -8.53 -10.27
C ALA A 134 4.85 -7.93 -11.52
N GLY A 135 5.56 -7.05 -12.23
CA GLY A 135 5.07 -6.45 -13.47
C GLY A 135 3.81 -5.59 -13.27
N GLY A 136 3.68 -4.93 -12.11
CA GLY A 136 2.52 -4.10 -11.78
C GLY A 136 1.29 -4.87 -11.31
N LYS A 137 1.38 -6.20 -11.16
CA LYS A 137 0.32 -7.04 -10.61
C LYS A 137 0.51 -7.27 -9.11
N LEU A 138 -0.56 -7.61 -8.41
CA LEU A 138 -0.53 -8.04 -7.01
C LEU A 138 0.09 -9.45 -6.91
N PRO A 139 1.31 -9.61 -6.35
CA PRO A 139 1.96 -10.91 -6.28
C PRO A 139 1.42 -11.70 -5.09
N LEU A 140 0.80 -12.84 -5.35
CA LEU A 140 0.12 -13.66 -4.35
C LEU A 140 0.78 -15.05 -4.24
N THR A 141 0.81 -15.62 -3.05
CA THR A 141 1.18 -17.03 -2.87
C THR A 141 0.10 -17.93 -3.49
N ALA A 142 0.51 -18.75 -4.45
CA ALA A 142 -0.38 -19.70 -5.12
C ALA A 142 -0.98 -20.70 -4.12
N ALA A 143 -0.23 -21.09 -3.10
CA ALA A 143 -0.66 -22.09 -2.14
C ALA A 143 -1.68 -21.54 -1.14
N ASN A 144 -1.55 -20.26 -0.75
CA ASN A 144 -2.25 -19.73 0.42
C ASN A 144 -3.19 -18.54 0.13
N SER A 145 -3.20 -17.98 -1.08
CA SER A 145 -4.03 -16.80 -1.41
C SER A 145 -5.37 -17.13 -2.09
N MET A 146 -5.70 -18.41 -2.32
CA MET A 146 -6.85 -18.76 -3.16
C MET A 146 -8.19 -18.32 -2.61
N ASN A 147 -8.35 -18.23 -1.29
CA ASN A 147 -9.56 -17.67 -0.68
C ASN A 147 -9.75 -16.20 -1.10
N TYR A 148 -8.69 -15.39 -1.02
CA TYR A 148 -8.74 -14.00 -1.45
C TYR A 148 -9.01 -13.88 -2.96
N VAL A 149 -8.29 -14.64 -3.79
CA VAL A 149 -8.50 -14.67 -5.25
C VAL A 149 -9.94 -15.03 -5.60
N SER A 150 -10.50 -16.06 -4.96
CA SER A 150 -11.88 -16.49 -5.22
C SER A 150 -12.92 -15.47 -4.75
N SER A 151 -12.64 -14.73 -3.68
CA SER A 151 -13.51 -13.66 -3.19
C SER A 151 -13.49 -12.40 -4.08
N CYS A 152 -12.38 -12.17 -4.78
CA CYS A 152 -12.22 -11.02 -5.66
C CYS A 152 -12.69 -11.35 -7.08
N GLY A 153 -13.98 -11.10 -7.32
CA GLY A 153 -14.60 -11.31 -8.63
C GLY A 153 -13.89 -10.54 -9.76
N SER A 154 -14.10 -11.01 -11.00
CA SER A 154 -13.45 -10.50 -12.22
C SER A 154 -13.72 -9.04 -12.54
N ASN A 155 -14.64 -8.36 -11.83
CA ASN A 155 -14.93 -6.95 -11.99
C ASN A 155 -14.06 -6.04 -11.11
N THR A 156 -13.43 -6.59 -10.07
CA THR A 156 -12.57 -5.87 -9.13
C THR A 156 -11.17 -5.66 -9.68
N TRP A 157 -10.42 -4.70 -9.12
CA TRP A 157 -9.02 -4.50 -9.51
C TRP A 157 -8.17 -5.73 -9.20
N ALA A 158 -8.26 -6.28 -7.99
CA ALA A 158 -7.48 -7.44 -7.57
C ALA A 158 -7.79 -8.67 -8.43
N GLY A 159 -9.06 -8.93 -8.73
CA GLY A 159 -9.47 -10.06 -9.58
C GLY A 159 -8.95 -9.98 -11.02
N LYS A 160 -8.64 -8.78 -11.51
CA LYS A 160 -8.05 -8.53 -12.85
C LYS A 160 -6.52 -8.45 -12.83
N ASN A 161 -5.92 -8.06 -11.70
CA ASN A 161 -4.52 -7.62 -11.62
C ASN A 161 -3.73 -8.36 -10.55
N TYR A 162 -3.76 -9.70 -10.56
CA TYR A 162 -2.92 -10.52 -9.70
C TYR A 162 -1.98 -11.43 -10.52
N ALA A 163 -0.92 -11.87 -9.87
CA ALA A 163 -0.03 -12.93 -10.34
C ALA A 163 0.19 -13.93 -9.21
N LEU A 164 0.12 -15.22 -9.51
CA LEU A 164 0.34 -16.29 -8.54
C LEU A 164 1.77 -16.80 -8.67
N PHE A 165 2.44 -17.01 -7.55
CA PHE A 165 3.78 -17.61 -7.51
C PHE A 165 3.80 -18.81 -6.56
N ASN A 166 4.62 -19.81 -6.87
CA ASN A 166 4.81 -20.99 -6.00
C ASN A 166 5.76 -20.71 -4.82
N ILE A 167 5.65 -19.52 -4.24
CA ILE A 167 6.30 -19.13 -2.99
C ILE A 167 5.29 -19.41 -1.88
N LEU A 168 5.72 -20.15 -0.85
CA LEU A 168 4.83 -20.72 0.14
C LEU A 168 4.30 -19.66 1.10
N ASP A 169 5.14 -18.72 1.55
CA ASP A 169 4.80 -17.75 2.59
C ASP A 169 5.01 -16.29 2.16
N PRO A 170 4.31 -15.32 2.80
CA PRO A 170 4.39 -13.90 2.46
C PRO A 170 5.79 -13.29 2.62
N VAL A 171 6.58 -13.78 3.58
CA VAL A 171 7.94 -13.30 3.85
C VAL A 171 8.98 -13.93 2.91
N CYS A 172 8.54 -14.75 1.96
CA CYS A 172 9.35 -15.43 0.96
C CYS A 172 10.50 -16.24 1.57
N LYS A 173 10.20 -17.01 2.62
CA LYS A 173 11.16 -17.90 3.25
C LYS A 173 11.24 -19.26 2.56
N TRP A 174 10.12 -19.74 2.03
CA TRP A 174 9.99 -21.06 1.46
C TRP A 174 9.32 -21.05 0.08
N GLY A 175 9.67 -22.02 -0.77
CA GLY A 175 9.06 -22.28 -2.07
C GLY A 175 9.95 -21.94 -3.26
N TYR A 176 9.36 -22.01 -4.45
CA TYR A 176 10.03 -21.78 -5.73
C TYR A 176 9.61 -20.41 -6.31
N ASP A 177 10.58 -19.63 -6.80
CA ASP A 177 10.27 -18.38 -7.52
C ASP A 177 9.82 -18.67 -8.95
N GLU A 178 8.60 -19.19 -9.09
CA GLU A 178 7.99 -19.54 -10.36
C GLU A 178 6.55 -19.06 -10.42
N GLN A 179 6.14 -18.60 -11.60
CA GLN A 179 4.79 -18.14 -11.81
C GLN A 179 3.85 -19.32 -12.09
N CYS A 180 2.70 -19.31 -11.43
CA CYS A 180 1.65 -20.29 -11.60
C CYS A 180 0.53 -19.75 -12.49
N THR A 181 -0.25 -20.66 -13.05
CA THR A 181 -1.46 -20.34 -13.80
C THR A 181 -2.68 -20.85 -13.04
N LEU A 182 -3.76 -20.07 -13.01
CA LEU A 182 -5.03 -20.52 -12.47
C LEU A 182 -5.93 -20.96 -13.63
N PRO A 183 -6.36 -22.23 -13.68
CA PRO A 183 -7.35 -22.67 -14.65
C PRO A 183 -8.68 -21.91 -14.50
N PRO A 184 -9.54 -21.92 -15.53
CA PRO A 184 -10.90 -21.40 -15.38
C PRO A 184 -11.62 -22.06 -14.19
N PRO A 185 -12.47 -21.33 -13.44
CA PRO A 185 -13.15 -21.87 -12.26
C PRO A 185 -14.02 -23.11 -12.52
N SER A 186 -14.48 -23.32 -13.76
CA SER A 186 -15.21 -24.52 -14.18
C SER A 186 -14.34 -25.78 -14.32
N VAL A 187 -13.01 -25.62 -14.34
CA VAL A 187 -12.03 -26.71 -14.51
C VAL A 187 -11.40 -27.05 -13.16
N SER A 188 -10.87 -26.05 -12.46
CA SER A 188 -10.23 -26.22 -11.16
C SER A 188 -10.10 -24.89 -10.42
N ASN A 189 -10.08 -24.95 -9.09
CA ASN A 189 -9.74 -23.83 -8.22
C ASN A 189 -8.29 -23.89 -7.70
N GLN A 190 -7.49 -24.86 -8.16
CA GLN A 190 -6.11 -25.05 -7.74
C GLN A 190 -5.13 -24.50 -8.80
N PRO A 191 -4.16 -23.66 -8.41
CA PRO A 191 -3.11 -23.20 -9.31
C PRO A 191 -2.23 -24.35 -9.82
N SER A 192 -1.83 -24.25 -11.08
CA SER A 192 -0.84 -25.12 -11.72
C SER A 192 0.51 -24.40 -11.78
N CYS A 193 1.53 -25.00 -11.21
CA CYS A 193 2.90 -24.48 -11.11
C CYS A 193 3.89 -25.51 -11.70
N PRO A 194 5.08 -25.09 -12.16
CA PRO A 194 6.09 -26.02 -12.68
C PRO A 194 6.56 -27.07 -11.65
N HIS A 195 6.72 -26.69 -10.39
CA HIS A 195 6.93 -27.61 -9.27
C HIS A 195 5.62 -27.86 -8.52
N GLN A 196 5.63 -28.91 -7.68
CA GLN A 196 4.52 -29.19 -6.78
C GLN A 196 4.21 -27.96 -5.93
N LEU A 197 2.92 -27.64 -5.82
CA LEU A 197 2.43 -26.51 -5.06
C LEU A 197 2.73 -26.68 -3.57
N GLY A 198 3.25 -25.63 -2.93
CA GLY A 198 3.36 -25.55 -1.48
C GLY A 198 4.49 -26.38 -0.86
N VAL A 199 5.52 -26.73 -1.64
CA VAL A 199 6.69 -27.45 -1.13
C VAL A 199 7.57 -26.50 -0.30
N PRO A 200 7.93 -26.84 0.96
CA PRO A 200 8.70 -25.99 1.85
C PRO A 200 10.23 -26.11 1.62
N VAL A 201 10.68 -25.90 0.39
CA VAL A 201 12.13 -25.76 0.09
C VAL A 201 12.61 -24.37 0.46
N ALA A 202 13.86 -24.24 0.91
CA ALA A 202 14.44 -22.92 1.22
C ALA A 202 14.40 -22.01 -0.01
N PHE A 203 13.83 -20.81 0.14
CA PHE A 203 13.74 -19.84 -0.95
C PHE A 203 15.13 -19.31 -1.32
N THR A 204 15.43 -19.28 -2.61
CA THR A 204 16.74 -18.86 -3.14
C THR A 204 16.73 -17.47 -3.78
N GLY A 205 15.56 -16.82 -3.84
CA GLY A 205 15.40 -15.48 -4.38
C GLY A 205 15.72 -14.37 -3.37
N LYS A 206 15.26 -13.15 -3.67
CA LYS A 206 15.44 -11.99 -2.80
C LYS A 206 14.62 -12.16 -1.52
N GLY A 207 15.28 -12.23 -0.36
CA GLY A 207 14.60 -12.27 0.94
C GLY A 207 13.84 -10.98 1.27
N VAL A 208 12.91 -11.08 2.22
CA VAL A 208 12.21 -9.93 2.81
C VAL A 208 12.98 -9.45 4.03
N TYR A 209 13.26 -8.14 4.08
CA TYR A 209 13.95 -7.52 5.18
C TYR A 209 13.03 -6.57 5.93
N ASN A 210 13.04 -6.72 7.25
CA ASN A 210 12.42 -5.83 8.20
C ASN A 210 13.44 -4.78 8.64
N ILE A 211 12.97 -3.62 9.11
CA ILE A 211 13.84 -2.63 9.76
C ILE A 211 13.58 -2.74 11.26
N ASP A 212 14.56 -3.22 12.01
CA ASP A 212 14.45 -3.40 13.45
C ASP A 212 14.15 -2.06 14.13
N TYR A 213 13.05 -2.05 14.88
CA TYR A 213 12.46 -0.83 15.42
C TYR A 213 13.45 0.02 16.22
N GLY A 214 13.56 1.30 15.86
CA GLY A 214 14.44 2.27 16.52
C GLY A 214 15.94 2.11 16.21
N THR A 215 16.34 1.14 15.38
CA THR A 215 17.77 0.86 15.13
C THR A 215 18.25 1.22 13.73
N GLY A 216 17.36 1.22 12.74
CA GLY A 216 17.70 1.39 11.32
C GLY A 216 18.42 0.19 10.69
N LYS A 217 18.64 -0.88 11.46
CA LYS A 217 19.26 -2.13 10.98
C LYS A 217 18.22 -3.03 10.33
N GLU A 218 18.65 -3.79 9.35
CA GLU A 218 17.80 -4.77 8.69
C GLU A 218 17.95 -6.16 9.28
N SER A 219 16.83 -6.86 9.46
CA SER A 219 16.80 -8.28 9.81
C SER A 219 16.02 -9.04 8.73
N LEU A 220 16.45 -10.26 8.42
CA LEU A 220 15.65 -11.16 7.58
C LEU A 220 14.33 -11.47 8.31
N ALA A 221 13.21 -11.44 7.58
CA ALA A 221 11.88 -11.73 8.10
C ALA A 221 11.64 -13.23 8.35
#